data_AF-A0A085M809-F1
#
_entry.id   AF-A0A085M809-F1
#
_cell.length_a   1.000
_cell.length_b   1.000
_cell.length_c   1.000
_cell.angle_alpha   90.00
_cell.angle_beta   90.00
_cell.angle_gamma   90.00
#
_symmetry.space_group_name_H-M   'P 1'
#
loop_
_entity.id
_entity.type
_entity.pdbx_description
1 polymer ?
#
loop_
_entity_poly.entity_id
_entity_poly.type
_entity_poly.pdbx_seq_one_letter_code
_entity_poly.pdbx_strand_id
1 'polypeptide(L)'
;MKGYFRERNIPAESITVCATDGAACMVGRYRGFIAYLKKLVPTVFTVRCIIHREQLVSKNLGGRLQQTLSHVIQVVDFIKSRPHQDRLFHQLCEDFRMLLMHTEVRWLSKGNRLQRFATLWDSVVTFLPSAKTKKILEAKVDIYCLADMFQKLNSLNLALQGRKSNIVDSKEAIVSFLQKLDVYRRNIGRREFLQFPNLKKVEEAVKVDHLILHQSHLKQLRSDMEIRFMDLMELVTPEWVSTPFQAEPTHADVEIQESQTDLRSDIAASCQFRQLGRNIWTKNDLPDRLPTLWQRAENFFIAFPSTYMVECGFSRVVTLTKSGNRIDIAARSDLRLSLSNMGPNIAKLVEKHQTQRSHEAE
;
A
#
# COMPACT_ATOMS: atom_id res chain seq x y z
N MET A 1 5.84 27.37 0.36
CA MET A 1 6.93 26.44 0.74
C MET A 1 8.03 27.14 1.54
N LYS A 2 8.88 28.00 0.94
CA LYS A 2 9.96 28.70 1.68
C LYS A 2 9.46 29.45 2.93
N GLY A 3 8.33 30.14 2.81
CA GLY A 3 7.67 30.80 3.95
C GLY A 3 7.30 29.83 5.08
N TYR A 4 6.70 28.69 4.75
CA TYR A 4 6.32 27.67 5.73
C TYR A 4 7.52 27.06 6.46
N PHE A 5 8.60 26.71 5.75
CA PHE A 5 9.82 26.19 6.38
C PHE A 5 10.47 27.22 7.31
N ARG A 6 10.51 28.49 6.89
CA ARG A 6 11.02 29.58 7.73
C ARG A 6 10.15 29.80 8.98
N GLU A 7 8.83 29.85 8.82
CA GLU A 7 7.88 30.05 9.92
C GLU A 7 7.96 28.92 10.95
N ARG A 8 8.21 27.68 10.50
CA ARG A 8 8.28 26.49 11.36
C ARG A 8 9.70 26.14 11.82
N ASN A 9 10.70 26.95 11.49
CA ASN A 9 12.12 26.67 11.77
C ASN A 9 12.57 25.28 11.29
N ILE A 10 12.14 24.88 10.10
CA ILE A 10 12.54 23.62 9.45
C ILE A 10 13.65 23.94 8.46
N PRO A 11 14.91 23.52 8.70
CA PRO A 11 15.98 23.65 7.72
C PRO A 11 15.60 22.92 6.44
N ALA A 12 15.75 23.54 5.28
CA ALA A 12 15.38 22.87 4.04
C ALA A 12 16.31 21.69 3.76
N GLU A 13 17.57 21.83 4.16
CA GLU A 13 18.66 20.87 4.00
C GLU A 13 18.40 19.57 4.77
N SER A 14 17.51 19.57 5.77
CA SER A 14 17.13 18.34 6.49
C SER A 14 16.13 17.48 5.72
N ILE A 15 15.65 17.93 4.55
CA ILE A 15 14.70 17.18 3.72
C ILE A 15 15.48 16.22 2.81
N THR A 16 15.62 14.97 3.24
CA THR A 16 16.30 13.93 2.47
C THR A 16 15.40 13.29 1.40
N VAL A 17 14.13 13.05 1.74
CA VAL A 17 13.16 12.39 0.84
C VAL A 17 11.84 13.15 0.74
N CYS A 18 11.27 13.19 -0.46
CA CYS A 18 9.92 13.68 -0.73
C CYS A 18 9.10 12.65 -1.51
N ALA A 19 8.02 12.17 -0.90
CA ALA A 19 7.02 11.33 -1.55
C ALA A 19 5.81 12.16 -2.01
N THR A 20 5.31 11.93 -3.23
CA THR A 20 4.15 12.64 -3.78
C THR A 20 3.14 11.68 -4.39
N ASP A 21 1.87 12.07 -4.50
CA ASP A 21 0.82 11.26 -5.16
C ASP A 21 1.00 11.15 -6.69
N GLY A 22 1.94 11.89 -7.27
CA GLY A 22 2.18 11.90 -8.71
C GLY A 22 1.29 12.88 -9.48
N ALA A 23 0.50 13.72 -8.81
CA ALA A 23 -0.34 14.73 -9.48
C ALA A 23 0.52 15.72 -10.28
N ALA A 24 -0.01 16.24 -11.39
CA ALA A 24 0.73 17.14 -12.29
C ALA A 24 1.27 18.40 -11.57
N CYS A 25 0.53 18.93 -10.60
CA CYS A 25 0.97 20.03 -9.74
C CYS A 25 2.15 19.66 -8.82
N MET A 26 2.36 18.38 -8.53
CA MET A 26 3.45 17.88 -7.69
C MET A 26 4.68 17.53 -8.52
N VAL A 27 4.50 16.78 -9.62
CA VAL A 27 5.61 16.23 -10.43
C VAL A 27 5.94 17.05 -11.69
N GLY A 28 5.22 18.15 -11.95
CA GLY A 28 5.42 18.96 -13.15
C GLY A 28 6.86 19.45 -13.31
N ARG A 29 7.42 19.26 -14.51
CA ARG A 29 8.84 19.51 -14.82
C ARG A 29 9.34 20.92 -14.48
N TYR A 30 8.51 21.95 -14.72
CA TYR A 30 8.90 23.36 -14.55
C TYR A 30 8.17 24.06 -13.42
N ARG A 31 6.89 23.73 -13.22
CA ARG A 31 5.99 24.40 -12.26
C ARG A 31 5.44 23.45 -11.19
N GLY A 32 5.98 22.24 -11.08
CA GLY A 32 5.59 21.29 -10.04
C GLY A 32 6.28 21.55 -8.71
N PHE A 33 5.66 21.11 -7.61
CA PHE A 33 6.25 21.17 -6.27
C PHE A 33 7.67 20.59 -6.22
N ILE A 34 7.90 19.41 -6.81
CA ILE A 34 9.21 18.75 -6.86
C ILE A 34 10.26 19.63 -7.58
N ALA A 35 9.87 20.29 -8.68
CA ALA A 35 10.79 21.14 -9.42
C ALA A 35 11.25 22.35 -8.57
N TYR A 36 10.36 22.92 -7.76
CA TYR A 36 10.72 23.97 -6.80
C TYR A 36 11.52 23.44 -5.62
N LEU A 37 11.20 22.24 -5.12
CA LEU A 37 11.92 21.63 -4.01
C LEU A 37 13.37 21.30 -4.41
N LYS A 38 13.60 20.76 -5.61
CA LYS A 38 14.96 20.49 -6.12
C LYS A 38 15.81 21.74 -6.32
N LYS A 39 15.20 22.91 -6.56
CA LYS A 39 15.93 24.20 -6.58
C LYS A 39 16.39 24.63 -5.19
N LEU A 40 15.68 24.21 -4.14
CA LEU A 40 16.01 24.53 -2.75
C LEU A 40 16.93 23.47 -2.14
N VAL A 41 16.70 22.20 -2.47
CA VAL A 41 17.43 21.03 -1.97
C VAL A 41 17.76 20.13 -3.18
N PRO A 42 18.88 20.38 -3.88
CA PRO A 42 19.23 19.65 -5.10
C PRO A 42 19.38 18.13 -4.90
N THR A 43 19.77 17.73 -3.69
CA THR A 43 20.03 16.33 -3.29
C THR A 43 18.77 15.56 -2.89
N VAL A 44 17.60 16.19 -2.84
CA VAL A 44 16.36 15.54 -2.36
C VAL A 44 15.99 14.34 -3.23
N PHE A 45 15.83 13.19 -2.59
CA PHE A 45 15.33 11.99 -3.24
C PHE A 45 13.81 12.06 -3.38
N THR A 46 13.30 11.82 -4.58
CA THR A 46 11.86 12.00 -4.88
C THR A 46 11.21 10.71 -5.28
N VAL A 47 10.09 10.37 -4.63
CA VAL A 47 9.37 9.12 -4.86
C VAL A 47 7.92 9.43 -5.21
N ARG A 48 7.34 8.66 -6.14
CA ARG A 48 5.90 8.70 -6.44
C ARG A 48 5.20 7.59 -5.67
N CYS A 49 4.09 7.93 -5.02
CA CYS A 49 3.32 7.04 -4.15
C CYS A 49 2.92 5.77 -4.90
N ILE A 50 3.47 4.65 -4.45
CA ILE A 50 3.28 3.33 -5.05
C ILE A 50 1.83 2.87 -4.89
N ILE A 51 1.20 3.14 -3.74
CA ILE A 51 -0.21 2.80 -3.50
C ILE A 51 -1.13 3.60 -4.41
N HIS A 52 -0.85 4.89 -4.63
CA HIS A 52 -1.64 5.69 -5.55
C HIS A 52 -1.51 5.18 -7.00
N ARG A 53 -0.31 4.77 -7.41
CA ARG A 53 -0.06 4.21 -8.75
C ARG A 53 -0.72 2.86 -8.95
N GLU A 54 -0.60 1.95 -7.98
CA GLU A 54 -1.29 0.65 -8.00
C GLU A 54 -2.80 0.86 -8.13
N GLN A 55 -3.32 1.84 -7.38
CA GLN A 55 -4.71 2.22 -7.43
C GLN A 55 -5.17 2.81 -8.78
N LEU A 56 -4.27 3.42 -9.55
CA LEU A 56 -4.60 3.91 -10.89
C LEU A 56 -4.67 2.76 -11.90
N VAL A 57 -3.75 1.79 -11.82
CA VAL A 57 -3.75 0.61 -12.69
C VAL A 57 -4.98 -0.24 -12.44
N SER A 58 -5.34 -0.41 -11.16
CA SER A 58 -6.45 -1.25 -10.76
C SER A 58 -7.80 -0.77 -11.33
N LYS A 59 -7.98 0.55 -11.48
CA LYS A 59 -9.17 1.16 -12.08
C LYS A 59 -9.30 0.96 -13.59
N ASN A 60 -8.24 0.51 -14.27
CA ASN A 60 -8.19 0.41 -15.72
C ASN A 60 -8.83 -0.90 -16.22
N LEU A 61 -10.14 -1.00 -16.06
CA LEU A 61 -10.94 -2.08 -16.63
C LEU A 61 -11.52 -1.64 -17.98
N GLY A 62 -11.32 -2.46 -19.00
CA GLY A 62 -11.83 -2.21 -20.36
C GLY A 62 -13.06 -3.06 -20.71
N GLY A 63 -13.94 -2.51 -21.54
CA GLY A 63 -14.99 -3.24 -22.24
C GLY A 63 -15.90 -4.08 -21.33
N ARG A 64 -15.99 -5.39 -21.63
CA ARG A 64 -16.89 -6.33 -20.94
C ARG A 64 -16.65 -6.40 -19.43
N LEU A 65 -15.40 -6.36 -18.97
CA LEU A 65 -15.09 -6.45 -17.53
C LEU A 65 -15.55 -5.22 -16.75
N GLN A 66 -15.46 -4.02 -17.35
CA GLN A 66 -15.99 -2.80 -16.74
C GLN A 66 -17.52 -2.84 -16.65
N GLN A 67 -18.18 -3.38 -17.68
CA GLN A 67 -19.63 -3.60 -17.66
C GLN A 67 -20.03 -4.60 -16.57
N THR A 68 -19.29 -5.71 -16.45
CA THR A 68 -19.49 -6.71 -15.39
C THR A 68 -19.35 -6.10 -14.00
N LEU A 69 -18.31 -5.29 -13.75
CA LEU A 69 -18.17 -4.58 -12.48
C LEU A 69 -19.35 -3.63 -12.22
N SER A 70 -19.83 -2.95 -13.27
CA SER A 70 -20.98 -2.05 -13.16
C SER A 70 -22.26 -2.80 -12.80
N HIS A 71 -22.48 -4.01 -13.31
CA HIS A 71 -23.61 -4.86 -12.90
C HIS A 71 -23.53 -5.22 -11.42
N VAL A 72 -22.34 -5.60 -10.92
CA VAL A 72 -22.14 -5.89 -9.49
C VAL A 72 -22.45 -4.67 -8.63
N ILE A 73 -21.97 -3.48 -9.02
CA ILE A 73 -22.26 -2.23 -8.31
C ILE A 73 -23.77 -1.97 -8.25
N GLN A 74 -24.47 -2.06 -9.38
CA GLN A 74 -25.94 -1.87 -9.43
C GLN A 74 -26.72 -2.87 -8.56
N VAL A 75 -26.21 -4.08 -8.40
CA VAL A 75 -26.80 -5.08 -7.50
C VAL A 75 -26.58 -4.68 -6.04
N VAL A 76 -25.35 -4.33 -5.67
CA VAL A 76 -25.08 -3.95 -4.27
C VAL A 76 -25.82 -2.67 -3.91
N ASP A 77 -25.85 -1.68 -4.81
CA ASP A 77 -26.60 -0.44 -4.63
C ASP A 77 -28.08 -0.72 -4.46
N PHE A 78 -28.65 -1.69 -5.20
CA PHE A 78 -30.02 -2.11 -5.00
C PHE A 78 -30.24 -2.69 -3.60
N ILE A 79 -29.43 -3.66 -3.18
CA ILE A 79 -29.52 -4.27 -1.84
C ILE A 79 -29.43 -3.20 -0.75
N LYS A 80 -28.56 -2.20 -0.93
CA LYS A 80 -28.31 -1.12 0.02
C LYS A 80 -29.24 0.08 -0.11
N SER A 81 -30.01 0.19 -1.19
CA SER A 81 -30.79 1.39 -1.50
C SER A 81 -31.84 1.71 -0.45
N ARG A 82 -32.33 0.69 0.26
CA ARG A 82 -33.36 0.84 1.29
C ARG A 82 -32.97 0.06 2.55
N PRO A 83 -33.12 0.65 3.76
CA PRO A 83 -32.81 -0.03 5.01
C PRO A 83 -33.53 -1.38 5.19
N HIS A 84 -34.77 -1.48 4.69
CA HIS A 84 -35.52 -2.74 4.73
C HIS A 84 -34.92 -3.82 3.83
N GLN A 85 -34.44 -3.47 2.63
CA GLN A 85 -33.81 -4.43 1.72
C GLN A 85 -32.49 -4.91 2.30
N ASP A 86 -31.71 -4.00 2.88
CA ASP A 86 -30.47 -4.35 3.55
C ASP A 86 -30.73 -5.31 4.72
N ARG A 87 -31.77 -5.05 5.53
CA ARG A 87 -32.15 -5.92 6.65
C ARG A 87 -32.62 -7.30 6.18
N LEU A 88 -33.47 -7.37 5.15
CA LEU A 88 -33.95 -8.63 4.59
C LEU A 88 -32.79 -9.45 3.99
N PHE A 89 -31.88 -8.80 3.28
CA PHE A 89 -30.70 -9.46 2.75
C PHE A 89 -29.77 -9.97 3.86
N HIS A 90 -29.62 -9.23 4.96
CA HIS A 90 -28.88 -9.71 6.13
C HIS A 90 -29.54 -10.95 6.77
N GLN A 91 -30.87 -11.01 6.84
CA GLN A 91 -31.56 -12.20 7.35
C GLN A 91 -31.36 -13.42 6.45
N LEU A 92 -31.21 -13.22 5.14
CA LEU A 92 -30.92 -14.29 4.17
C LEU A 92 -29.47 -14.79 4.26
N CYS A 93 -28.54 -13.96 4.74
CA CYS A 93 -27.13 -14.29 4.86
C CYS A 93 -26.81 -14.57 6.32
N GLU A 94 -27.01 -15.81 6.78
CA GLU A 94 -26.66 -16.23 8.14
C GLU A 94 -25.21 -15.83 8.49
N ASP A 95 -25.08 -14.82 9.35
CA ASP A 95 -23.87 -14.39 10.07
C ASP A 95 -22.73 -13.67 9.32
N PHE A 96 -23.01 -12.80 8.33
CA PHE A 96 -21.96 -11.95 7.74
C PHE A 96 -22.25 -10.44 7.77
N ARG A 97 -21.35 -9.70 8.45
CA ARG A 97 -21.35 -8.24 8.54
C ARG A 97 -21.10 -7.59 7.16
N MET A 98 -22.19 -7.12 6.54
CA MET A 98 -22.32 -6.07 5.52
C MET A 98 -21.50 -6.19 4.21
N LEU A 99 -22.24 -6.32 3.08
CA LEU A 99 -21.84 -5.89 1.73
C LEU A 99 -21.91 -4.35 1.60
N LEU A 100 -21.09 -3.59 2.32
CA LEU A 100 -21.07 -2.12 2.16
C LEU A 100 -20.31 -1.73 0.88
N MET A 101 -20.97 -1.11 -0.11
CA MET A 101 -20.33 -0.44 -1.26
C MET A 101 -20.31 1.09 -1.14
N HIS A 102 -20.40 1.67 0.07
CA HIS A 102 -20.80 3.09 0.15
C HIS A 102 -19.72 4.15 -0.13
N THR A 103 -18.50 3.78 -0.52
CA THR A 103 -17.49 4.76 -0.91
C THR A 103 -16.60 4.24 -2.03
N GLU A 104 -16.44 5.05 -3.08
CA GLU A 104 -15.47 4.91 -4.17
C GLU A 104 -14.01 5.05 -3.71
N VAL A 105 -13.77 5.17 -2.40
CA VAL A 105 -12.60 5.87 -1.88
C VAL A 105 -11.41 4.95 -1.57
N ARG A 106 -11.57 3.62 -1.45
CA ARG A 106 -10.43 2.70 -1.20
C ARG A 106 -10.58 1.34 -1.88
N TRP A 107 -9.63 0.94 -2.71
CA TRP A 107 -9.71 -0.28 -3.54
C TRP A 107 -9.58 -1.61 -2.80
N LEU A 108 -8.85 -1.64 -1.69
CA LEU A 108 -8.87 -2.78 -0.76
C LEU A 108 -10.31 -3.20 -0.44
N SER A 109 -11.22 -2.22 -0.32
CA SER A 109 -12.63 -2.50 -0.10
C SER A 109 -13.32 -3.10 -1.33
N LYS A 110 -12.99 -2.70 -2.57
CA LYS A 110 -13.59 -3.26 -3.79
C LYS A 110 -13.25 -4.74 -3.96
N GLY A 111 -11.99 -5.13 -3.80
CA GLY A 111 -11.62 -6.56 -3.92
C GLY A 111 -12.25 -7.43 -2.84
N ASN A 112 -12.24 -6.96 -1.59
CA ASN A 112 -12.89 -7.69 -0.49
C ASN A 112 -14.41 -7.79 -0.69
N ARG A 113 -15.04 -6.76 -1.28
CA ARG A 113 -16.48 -6.76 -1.61
C ARG A 113 -16.80 -7.72 -2.76
N LEU A 114 -16.01 -7.75 -3.83
CA LEU A 114 -16.19 -8.71 -4.93
C LEU A 114 -16.00 -10.15 -4.45
N GLN A 115 -15.01 -10.40 -3.61
CA GLN A 115 -14.80 -11.71 -3.03
C GLN A 115 -16.01 -12.14 -2.18
N ARG A 116 -16.55 -11.23 -1.36
CA ARG A 116 -17.78 -11.48 -0.59
C ARG A 116 -19.00 -11.71 -1.50
N PHE A 117 -19.12 -10.93 -2.57
CA PHE A 117 -20.19 -11.08 -3.55
C PHE A 117 -20.17 -12.47 -4.19
N ALA A 118 -18.98 -12.97 -4.58
CA ALA A 118 -18.80 -14.31 -5.11
C ALA A 118 -19.09 -15.40 -4.05
N THR A 119 -18.74 -15.17 -2.79
CA THR A 119 -19.09 -16.09 -1.68
C THR A 119 -20.60 -16.16 -1.45
N LEU A 120 -21.31 -15.04 -1.53
CA LEU A 120 -22.76 -14.93 -1.29
C LEU A 120 -23.59 -15.12 -2.57
N TRP A 121 -23.03 -15.76 -3.59
CA TRP A 121 -23.63 -15.83 -4.92
C TRP A 121 -25.09 -16.30 -4.90
N ASP A 122 -25.37 -17.42 -4.23
CA ASP A 122 -26.70 -18.04 -4.23
C ASP A 122 -27.72 -17.17 -3.48
N SER A 123 -27.32 -16.55 -2.36
CA SER A 123 -28.14 -15.59 -1.62
C SER A 123 -28.43 -14.34 -2.46
N VAL A 124 -27.44 -13.83 -3.19
CA VAL A 124 -27.62 -12.67 -4.08
C VAL A 124 -28.59 -12.99 -5.21
N VAL A 125 -28.41 -14.14 -5.88
CA VAL A 125 -29.28 -14.57 -6.98
C VAL A 125 -30.72 -14.78 -6.50
N THR A 126 -30.90 -15.39 -5.33
CA THR A 126 -32.21 -15.63 -4.71
C THR A 126 -32.92 -14.34 -4.33
N PHE A 127 -32.18 -13.34 -3.86
CA PHE A 127 -32.75 -12.06 -3.41
C PHE A 127 -33.18 -11.13 -4.55
N LEU A 128 -32.62 -11.29 -5.74
CA LEU A 128 -32.79 -10.32 -6.83
C LEU A 128 -34.04 -10.55 -7.68
N PRO A 129 -34.65 -9.47 -8.21
CA PRO A 129 -35.73 -9.60 -9.18
C PRO A 129 -35.21 -10.18 -10.50
N SER A 130 -36.06 -10.95 -11.19
CA SER A 130 -35.75 -11.71 -12.41
C SER A 130 -34.94 -10.92 -13.47
N ALA A 131 -35.32 -9.67 -13.71
CA ALA A 131 -34.65 -8.79 -14.68
C ALA A 131 -33.18 -8.48 -14.34
N LYS A 132 -32.84 -8.37 -13.04
CA LYS A 132 -31.45 -8.16 -12.59
C LYS A 132 -30.69 -9.48 -12.55
N THR A 133 -31.35 -10.54 -12.11
CA THR A 133 -30.79 -11.89 -12.01
C THR A 133 -30.23 -12.39 -13.34
N LYS A 134 -30.95 -12.18 -14.46
CA LYS A 134 -30.46 -12.59 -15.78
C LYS A 134 -29.08 -12.01 -16.12
N LYS A 135 -28.89 -10.70 -15.90
CA LYS A 135 -27.65 -9.99 -16.25
C LYS A 135 -26.43 -10.49 -15.46
N ILE A 136 -26.59 -10.75 -14.16
CA ILE A 136 -25.49 -11.28 -13.34
C ILE A 136 -25.21 -12.75 -13.64
N LEU A 137 -26.23 -13.58 -13.89
CA LEU A 137 -26.04 -14.98 -14.28
C LEU A 137 -25.19 -15.08 -15.57
N GLU A 138 -25.50 -14.26 -16.57
CA GLU A 138 -24.73 -14.18 -17.82
C GLU A 138 -23.27 -13.72 -17.59
N ALA A 139 -23.04 -12.88 -16.58
CA ALA A 139 -21.72 -12.36 -16.24
C ALA A 139 -20.97 -13.18 -15.17
N LYS A 140 -21.50 -14.34 -14.72
CA LYS A 140 -20.97 -15.10 -13.56
C LYS A 140 -19.47 -15.39 -13.66
N VAL A 141 -19.02 -15.88 -14.82
CA VAL A 141 -17.61 -16.22 -15.06
C VAL A 141 -16.71 -14.99 -14.92
N ASP A 142 -17.09 -13.88 -15.55
CA ASP A 142 -16.37 -12.61 -15.46
C ASP A 142 -16.34 -12.07 -14.03
N ILE A 143 -17.45 -12.16 -13.28
CA ILE A 143 -17.52 -11.73 -11.87
C ILE A 143 -16.55 -12.54 -11.01
N TYR A 144 -16.53 -13.86 -11.19
CA TYR A 144 -15.68 -14.76 -10.42
C TYR A 144 -14.19 -14.52 -10.75
N CYS A 145 -13.87 -14.30 -12.03
CA CYS A 145 -12.52 -13.90 -12.43
C CYS A 145 -12.11 -12.55 -11.83
N LEU A 146 -12.99 -11.54 -11.87
CA LEU A 146 -12.73 -10.23 -11.27
C LEU A 146 -12.52 -10.34 -9.75
N ALA A 147 -13.32 -11.15 -9.05
CA ALA A 147 -13.13 -11.38 -7.62
C ALA A 147 -11.72 -11.90 -7.30
N ASP A 148 -11.25 -12.91 -8.04
CA ASP A 148 -9.91 -13.46 -7.88
C ASP A 148 -8.81 -12.45 -8.24
N MET A 149 -8.93 -11.74 -9.37
CA MET A 149 -7.93 -10.74 -9.80
C MET A 149 -7.81 -9.59 -8.81
N PHE A 150 -8.93 -9.06 -8.33
CA PHE A 150 -8.92 -8.01 -7.32
C PHE A 150 -8.35 -8.51 -5.99
N GLN A 151 -8.57 -9.79 -5.64
CA GLN A 151 -7.93 -10.37 -4.46
C GLN A 151 -6.40 -10.40 -4.62
N LYS A 152 -5.86 -10.68 -5.82
CA LYS A 152 -4.41 -10.61 -6.07
C LYS A 152 -3.88 -9.18 -5.94
N LEU A 153 -4.60 -8.19 -6.50
CA LEU A 153 -4.26 -6.77 -6.34
C LEU A 153 -4.30 -6.33 -4.88
N ASN A 154 -5.30 -6.80 -4.10
CA ASN A 154 -5.38 -6.56 -2.67
C ASN A 154 -4.18 -7.14 -1.91
N SER A 155 -3.75 -8.37 -2.24
CA SER A 155 -2.56 -8.97 -1.65
C SER A 155 -1.30 -8.16 -1.95
N LEU A 156 -1.14 -7.66 -3.18
CA LEU A 156 -0.06 -6.74 -3.53
C LEU A 156 -0.15 -5.46 -2.71
N ASN A 157 -1.33 -4.82 -2.68
CA ASN A 157 -1.56 -3.58 -1.96
C ASN A 157 -1.21 -3.71 -0.46
N LEU A 158 -1.57 -4.83 0.18
CA LEU A 158 -1.19 -5.12 1.57
C LEU A 158 0.32 -5.30 1.73
N ALA A 159 1.01 -5.93 0.78
CA ALA A 159 2.47 -6.08 0.81
C ALA A 159 3.21 -4.75 0.63
N LEU A 160 2.60 -3.80 -0.08
CA LEU A 160 3.11 -2.45 -0.29
C LEU A 160 2.78 -1.49 0.87
N GLN A 161 1.94 -1.93 1.81
CA GLN A 161 1.55 -1.16 2.98
C GLN A 161 2.29 -1.64 4.23
N GLY A 162 2.38 -0.74 5.20
CA GLY A 162 2.89 -1.05 6.54
C GLY A 162 4.06 -0.18 6.96
N ARG A 163 4.28 -0.12 8.28
CA ARG A 163 5.28 0.74 8.92
C ARG A 163 6.73 0.38 8.58
N LYS A 164 6.96 -0.81 8.04
CA LYS A 164 8.30 -1.37 7.76
C LYS A 164 8.62 -1.49 6.27
N SER A 165 7.69 -1.12 5.39
CA SER A 165 7.89 -1.25 3.94
C SER A 165 8.72 -0.07 3.43
N ASN A 166 9.89 -0.37 2.85
CA ASN A 166 10.76 0.61 2.20
C ASN A 166 10.66 0.50 0.67
N ILE A 167 11.40 1.36 -0.05
CA ILE A 167 11.34 1.39 -1.52
C ILE A 167 11.89 0.12 -2.18
N VAL A 168 12.87 -0.53 -1.56
CA VAL A 168 13.46 -1.79 -2.04
C VAL A 168 12.44 -2.92 -1.92
N ASP A 169 11.81 -3.08 -0.76
CA ASP A 169 10.76 -4.08 -0.55
C ASP A 169 9.58 -3.86 -1.51
N SER A 170 9.22 -2.59 -1.74
CA SER A 170 8.16 -2.24 -2.68
C SER A 170 8.53 -2.57 -4.13
N LYS A 171 9.79 -2.33 -4.53
CA LYS A 171 10.31 -2.72 -5.85
C LYS A 171 10.20 -4.22 -6.04
N GLU A 172 10.69 -5.01 -5.07
CA GLU A 172 10.63 -6.47 -5.12
C GLU A 172 9.20 -6.99 -5.22
N ALA A 173 8.28 -6.42 -4.44
CA ALA A 173 6.85 -6.79 -4.47
C ALA A 173 6.22 -6.52 -5.84
N ILE A 174 6.49 -5.36 -6.45
CA ILE A 174 6.00 -5.01 -7.79
C ILE A 174 6.59 -5.94 -8.85
N VAL A 175 7.91 -6.14 -8.86
CA VAL A 175 8.58 -7.01 -9.84
C VAL A 175 8.06 -8.45 -9.74
N SER A 176 7.92 -8.98 -8.53
CA SER A 176 7.33 -10.30 -8.28
C SER A 176 5.89 -10.38 -8.80
N PHE A 177 5.10 -9.33 -8.59
CA PHE A 177 3.72 -9.31 -9.05
C PHE A 177 3.61 -9.28 -10.58
N LEU A 178 4.46 -8.52 -11.28
CA LEU A 178 4.51 -8.52 -12.75
C LEU A 178 4.80 -9.91 -13.31
N GLN A 179 5.74 -10.64 -12.71
CA GLN A 179 6.03 -12.03 -13.07
C GLN A 179 4.83 -12.94 -12.80
N LYS A 180 4.14 -12.76 -11.67
CA LYS A 180 2.92 -13.52 -11.33
C LYS A 180 1.78 -13.29 -12.31
N LEU A 181 1.54 -12.04 -12.77
CA LEU A 181 0.53 -11.75 -13.79
C LEU A 181 0.75 -12.57 -15.07
N ASP A 182 2.01 -12.78 -15.41
CA ASP A 182 2.42 -13.55 -16.56
C ASP A 182 2.17 -15.05 -16.40
N VAL A 183 2.39 -15.58 -15.20
CA VAL A 183 2.03 -16.95 -14.83
C VAL A 183 0.51 -17.12 -14.89
N TYR A 184 -0.25 -16.20 -14.27
CA TYR A 184 -1.72 -16.23 -14.27
C TYR A 184 -2.29 -16.22 -15.69
N ARG A 185 -1.75 -15.38 -16.56
CA ARG A 185 -2.17 -15.30 -17.97
C ARG A 185 -1.94 -16.62 -18.71
N ARG A 186 -0.79 -17.27 -18.52
CA ARG A 186 -0.49 -18.56 -19.18
C ARG A 186 -1.40 -19.66 -18.65
N ASN A 187 -1.58 -19.74 -17.33
CA ASN A 187 -2.36 -20.78 -16.67
C ASN A 187 -3.86 -20.67 -17.01
N ILE A 188 -4.44 -19.46 -17.03
CA ILE A 188 -5.82 -19.27 -17.50
C ILE A 188 -5.98 -19.78 -18.93
N GLY A 189 -5.02 -19.50 -19.83
CA GLY A 189 -5.07 -20.00 -21.21
C GLY A 189 -5.05 -21.52 -21.32
N ARG A 190 -4.40 -22.20 -20.36
CA ARG A 190 -4.35 -23.67 -20.24
C ARG A 190 -5.54 -24.26 -19.49
N ARG A 191 -6.51 -23.43 -19.07
CA ARG A 191 -7.62 -23.81 -18.16
C ARG A 191 -7.13 -24.32 -16.79
N GLU A 192 -5.97 -23.89 -16.34
CA GLU A 192 -5.42 -24.22 -15.02
C GLU A 192 -5.83 -23.15 -14.00
N PHE A 193 -6.97 -23.35 -13.32
CA PHE A 193 -7.56 -22.32 -12.45
C PHE A 193 -7.20 -22.42 -10.96
N LEU A 194 -6.21 -23.22 -10.55
CA LEU A 194 -5.87 -23.39 -9.13
C LEU A 194 -5.54 -22.08 -8.40
N GLN A 195 -4.97 -21.10 -9.10
CA GLN A 195 -4.66 -19.78 -8.54
C GLN A 195 -5.87 -18.84 -8.48
N PHE A 196 -6.98 -19.23 -9.12
CA PHE A 196 -8.23 -18.50 -9.28
C PHE A 196 -9.38 -19.35 -8.69
N PRO A 197 -9.46 -19.45 -7.35
CA PRO A 197 -10.38 -20.37 -6.69
C PRO A 197 -11.85 -20.10 -6.99
N ASN A 198 -12.25 -18.84 -7.23
CA ASN A 198 -13.61 -18.58 -7.68
C ASN A 198 -13.77 -19.11 -9.11
N LEU A 199 -12.91 -18.70 -10.06
CA LEU A 199 -13.01 -19.17 -11.44
C LEU A 199 -13.02 -20.71 -11.56
N LYS A 200 -12.25 -21.41 -10.72
CA LYS A 200 -12.24 -22.88 -10.64
C LYS A 200 -13.62 -23.47 -10.30
N LYS A 201 -14.42 -22.82 -9.45
CA LYS A 201 -15.80 -23.25 -9.11
C LYS A 201 -16.76 -23.21 -10.31
N VAL A 202 -16.43 -22.45 -11.34
CA VAL A 202 -17.28 -22.26 -12.53
C VAL A 202 -16.58 -22.72 -13.81
N GLU A 203 -15.56 -23.58 -13.69
CA GLU A 203 -14.71 -24.06 -14.78
C GLU A 203 -15.49 -24.59 -15.98
N GLU A 204 -16.57 -25.33 -15.74
CA GLU A 204 -17.45 -25.90 -16.78
C GLU A 204 -18.15 -24.81 -17.62
N ALA A 205 -18.44 -23.65 -17.02
CA ALA A 205 -19.05 -22.52 -17.70
C ALA A 205 -18.03 -21.65 -18.47
N VAL A 206 -16.73 -21.88 -18.29
CA VAL A 206 -15.68 -21.10 -18.92
C VAL A 206 -15.54 -21.47 -20.40
N LYS A 207 -16.02 -20.57 -21.26
CA LYS A 207 -15.89 -20.63 -22.71
C LYS A 207 -14.59 -19.97 -23.21
N VAL A 208 -14.22 -20.24 -24.46
CA VAL A 208 -13.00 -19.74 -25.11
C VAL A 208 -12.94 -18.20 -25.12
N ASP A 209 -14.07 -17.53 -25.32
CA ASP A 209 -14.14 -16.06 -25.31
C ASP A 209 -13.79 -15.46 -23.95
N HIS A 210 -14.18 -16.10 -22.84
CA HIS A 210 -13.75 -15.72 -21.50
C HIS A 210 -12.24 -15.86 -21.32
N LEU A 211 -11.64 -16.96 -21.80
CA LEU A 211 -10.19 -17.17 -21.72
C LEU A 211 -9.43 -16.05 -22.44
N ILE A 212 -9.81 -15.75 -23.69
CA ILE A 212 -9.21 -14.68 -24.49
C ILE A 212 -9.34 -13.34 -23.77
N LEU A 213 -10.54 -13.02 -23.26
CA LEU A 213 -10.80 -11.79 -22.55
C LEU A 213 -9.94 -11.65 -21.29
N HIS A 214 -9.91 -12.67 -20.43
CA HIS A 214 -9.16 -12.66 -19.17
C HIS A 214 -7.64 -12.59 -19.42
N GLN A 215 -7.13 -13.32 -20.40
CA GLN A 215 -5.72 -13.26 -20.78
C GLN A 215 -5.33 -11.89 -21.34
N SER A 216 -6.18 -11.30 -22.18
CA SER A 216 -6.00 -9.96 -22.72
C SER A 216 -5.96 -8.92 -21.61
N HIS A 217 -6.89 -9.00 -20.66
CA HIS A 217 -6.93 -8.09 -19.52
C HIS A 217 -5.68 -8.21 -18.63
N LEU A 218 -5.23 -9.43 -18.29
CA LEU A 218 -3.99 -9.62 -17.52
C LEU A 218 -2.75 -9.07 -18.23
N LYS A 219 -2.69 -9.19 -19.57
CA LYS A 219 -1.65 -8.59 -20.38
C LYS A 219 -1.70 -7.05 -20.30
N GLN A 220 -2.89 -6.47 -20.45
CA GLN A 220 -3.07 -5.01 -20.35
C GLN A 220 -2.72 -4.49 -18.96
N LEU A 221 -3.17 -5.18 -17.90
CA LEU A 221 -2.86 -4.84 -16.51
C LEU A 221 -1.35 -4.83 -16.28
N ARG A 222 -0.65 -5.86 -16.77
CA ARG A 222 0.81 -5.92 -16.71
C ARG A 222 1.46 -4.73 -17.43
N SER A 223 1.05 -4.43 -18.66
CA SER A 223 1.63 -3.31 -19.42
C SER A 223 1.39 -1.95 -18.77
N ASP A 224 0.19 -1.71 -18.23
CA ASP A 224 -0.09 -0.47 -17.48
C ASP A 224 0.77 -0.39 -16.21
N MET A 225 0.95 -1.50 -15.49
CA MET A 225 1.89 -1.54 -14.37
C MET A 225 3.33 -1.28 -14.81
N GLU A 226 3.82 -1.87 -15.91
CA GLU A 226 5.20 -1.64 -16.39
C GLU A 226 5.44 -0.16 -16.69
N ILE A 227 4.52 0.50 -17.41
CA ILE A 227 4.60 1.93 -17.70
C ILE A 227 4.55 2.75 -16.41
N ARG A 228 3.59 2.44 -15.53
CA ARG A 228 3.39 3.21 -14.32
C ARG A 228 4.46 2.97 -13.30
N PHE A 229 5.17 1.84 -13.31
CA PHE A 229 6.22 1.43 -12.37
C PHE A 229 7.65 1.51 -12.92
N MET A 230 7.84 2.04 -14.13
CA MET A 230 9.13 2.13 -14.83
C MET A 230 10.27 2.71 -13.98
N ASP A 231 10.10 3.90 -13.41
CA ASP A 231 11.10 4.56 -12.53
C ASP A 231 11.46 3.72 -11.29
N LEU A 232 10.52 2.95 -10.74
CA LEU A 232 10.80 2.07 -9.61
C LEU A 232 11.58 0.83 -10.06
N MET A 233 11.28 0.29 -11.25
CA MET A 233 12.01 -0.85 -11.81
C MET A 233 13.44 -0.46 -12.19
N GLU A 234 13.62 0.74 -12.75
CA GLU A 234 14.90 1.33 -13.12
C GLU A 234 15.73 1.81 -11.93
N LEU A 235 15.14 1.92 -10.73
CA LEU A 235 15.87 2.30 -9.52
C LEU A 235 17.00 1.29 -9.24
N VAL A 236 18.24 1.69 -9.47
CA VAL A 236 19.41 0.85 -9.18
C VAL A 236 19.67 0.87 -7.67
N THR A 237 19.50 -0.29 -7.03
CA THR A 237 19.92 -0.48 -5.64
C THR A 237 21.36 -1.00 -5.68
N PRO A 238 22.35 -0.30 -5.09
CA PRO A 238 23.71 -0.78 -5.05
C PRO A 238 23.81 -2.17 -4.43
N GLU A 239 24.75 -2.99 -4.91
CA GLU A 239 24.93 -4.36 -4.40
C GLU A 239 25.22 -4.34 -2.90
N TRP A 240 26.09 -3.43 -2.45
CA TRP A 240 26.43 -3.29 -1.03
C TRP A 240 25.26 -2.87 -0.14
N VAL A 241 24.17 -2.31 -0.68
CA VAL A 241 22.93 -2.05 0.08
C VAL A 241 22.11 -3.34 0.24
N SER A 242 22.10 -4.20 -0.78
CA SER A 242 21.29 -5.42 -0.84
C SER A 242 21.97 -6.60 -0.14
N THR A 243 23.27 -6.77 -0.39
CA THR A 243 24.14 -7.86 0.08
C THR A 243 25.45 -7.28 0.66
N PRO A 244 25.37 -6.48 1.75
CA PRO A 244 26.51 -5.72 2.29
C PRO A 244 27.78 -6.54 2.60
N PHE A 245 27.61 -7.81 2.97
CA PHE A 245 28.72 -8.69 3.36
C PHE A 245 29.29 -9.51 2.18
N GLN A 246 28.69 -9.42 1.00
CA GLN A 246 29.12 -10.13 -0.21
C GLN A 246 29.63 -9.16 -1.29
N ALA A 247 29.14 -7.92 -1.29
CA ALA A 247 29.51 -6.92 -2.26
C ALA A 247 31.00 -6.58 -2.22
N GLU A 248 31.62 -6.47 -3.39
CA GLU A 248 33.04 -6.16 -3.52
C GLU A 248 33.28 -4.66 -3.28
N PRO A 249 34.09 -4.25 -2.28
CA PRO A 249 34.31 -2.84 -1.96
C PRO A 249 34.87 -2.01 -3.11
N THR A 250 35.68 -2.61 -3.98
CA THR A 250 36.30 -1.91 -5.12
C THR A 250 35.28 -1.47 -6.18
N HIS A 251 34.06 -2.01 -6.16
CA HIS A 251 32.98 -1.61 -7.08
C HIS A 251 32.14 -0.43 -6.56
N ALA A 252 32.36 0.01 -5.32
CA ALA A 252 31.66 1.15 -4.74
C ALA A 252 32.43 2.48 -4.95
N ASP A 253 31.76 3.60 -4.71
CA ASP A 253 32.39 4.93 -4.75
C ASP A 253 33.56 4.98 -3.76
N VAL A 254 34.67 5.59 -4.17
CA VAL A 254 35.93 5.68 -3.39
C VAL A 254 35.68 6.13 -1.94
N GLU A 255 34.78 7.09 -1.75
CA GLU A 255 34.42 7.67 -0.44
C GLU A 255 33.82 6.67 0.56
N ILE A 256 33.32 5.52 0.10
CA ILE A 256 32.69 4.51 0.97
C ILE A 256 33.41 3.16 0.99
N GLN A 257 34.50 2.98 0.22
CA GLN A 257 35.17 1.69 0.09
C GLN A 257 35.77 1.19 1.42
N GLU A 258 36.37 2.09 2.21
CA GLU A 258 36.91 1.75 3.53
C GLU A 258 35.78 1.31 4.48
N SER A 259 34.73 2.13 4.62
CA SER A 259 33.58 1.80 5.47
C SER A 259 32.87 0.50 5.04
N GLN A 260 32.81 0.22 3.73
CA GLN A 260 32.27 -1.04 3.23
C GLN A 260 33.19 -2.22 3.56
N THR A 261 34.51 -2.04 3.48
CA THR A 261 35.50 -3.07 3.84
C THR A 261 35.39 -3.43 5.33
N ASP A 262 35.24 -2.42 6.18
CA ASP A 262 35.00 -2.59 7.61
C ASP A 262 33.69 -3.35 7.87
N LEU A 263 32.60 -2.94 7.22
CA LEU A 263 31.31 -3.64 7.35
C LEU A 263 31.39 -5.09 6.88
N ARG A 264 32.04 -5.36 5.74
CA ARG A 264 32.21 -6.71 5.19
C ARG A 264 32.95 -7.62 6.16
N SER A 265 33.91 -7.07 6.91
CA SER A 265 34.73 -7.79 7.88
C SER A 265 34.07 -7.91 9.27
N ASP A 266 32.96 -7.20 9.53
CA ASP A 266 32.25 -7.24 10.80
C ASP A 266 31.42 -8.53 10.94
N ILE A 267 32.00 -9.50 11.66
CA ILE A 267 31.37 -10.81 11.94
C ILE A 267 30.09 -10.65 12.76
N ALA A 268 30.04 -9.70 13.70
CA ALA A 268 28.88 -9.50 14.55
C ALA A 268 27.70 -8.94 13.73
N ALA A 269 27.95 -7.92 12.91
CA ALA A 269 26.96 -7.38 11.99
C ALA A 269 26.51 -8.44 10.95
N SER A 270 27.44 -9.25 10.43
CA SER A 270 27.12 -10.36 9.52
C SER A 270 26.19 -11.41 10.16
N CYS A 271 26.40 -11.73 11.44
CA CYS A 271 25.52 -12.61 12.20
C CYS A 271 24.12 -12.00 12.37
N GLN A 272 24.04 -10.73 12.75
CA GLN A 272 22.77 -10.03 12.88
C GLN A 272 22.02 -9.90 11.54
N PHE A 273 22.73 -9.72 10.42
CA PHE A 273 22.12 -9.66 9.10
C PHE A 273 21.39 -10.95 8.74
N ARG A 274 21.88 -12.11 9.17
CA ARG A 274 21.18 -13.39 8.96
C ARG A 274 19.81 -13.44 9.66
N GLN A 275 19.65 -12.68 10.75
CA GLN A 275 18.39 -12.61 11.51
C GLN A 275 17.49 -11.46 11.05
N LEU A 276 18.07 -10.28 10.79
CA LEU A 276 17.35 -9.04 10.51
C LEU A 276 17.17 -8.74 9.02
N GLY A 277 17.97 -9.37 8.16
CA GLY A 277 18.10 -9.01 6.75
C GLY A 277 18.50 -7.55 6.57
N ARG A 278 17.93 -6.89 5.55
CA ARG A 278 18.13 -5.45 5.29
C ARG A 278 17.67 -4.52 6.42
N ASN A 279 16.93 -5.01 7.41
CA ASN A 279 16.59 -4.18 8.57
C ASN A 279 17.81 -3.86 9.44
N ILE A 280 18.97 -4.51 9.23
CA ILE A 280 20.20 -4.17 9.95
C ILE A 280 20.57 -2.69 9.81
N TRP A 281 20.28 -2.10 8.64
CA TRP A 281 20.54 -0.69 8.34
C TRP A 281 19.77 0.28 9.24
N THR A 282 18.61 -0.12 9.77
CA THR A 282 17.75 0.77 10.58
C THR A 282 17.59 0.34 12.04
N LYS A 283 18.03 -0.88 12.41
CA LYS A 283 17.79 -1.47 13.73
C LYS A 283 19.04 -1.75 14.56
N ASN A 284 20.21 -1.45 14.03
CA ASN A 284 21.47 -1.61 14.75
C ASN A 284 22.21 -0.27 14.81
N ASP A 285 23.36 -0.24 15.49
CA ASP A 285 24.27 0.89 15.66
C ASP A 285 25.08 1.25 14.39
N LEU A 286 24.78 0.62 13.24
CA LEU A 286 25.46 0.89 11.96
C LEU A 286 25.39 2.37 11.52
N PRO A 287 24.26 3.09 11.67
CA PRO A 287 24.22 4.52 11.33
C PRO A 287 25.21 5.37 12.13
N ASP A 288 25.47 4.99 13.39
CA ASP A 288 26.39 5.71 14.27
C ASP A 288 27.85 5.28 14.04
N ARG A 289 28.08 3.99 13.76
CA ARG A 289 29.42 3.43 13.52
C ARG A 289 29.97 3.72 12.13
N LEU A 290 29.11 3.75 11.11
CA LEU A 290 29.47 3.91 9.69
C LEU A 290 28.64 5.03 9.05
N PRO A 291 28.75 6.29 9.53
CA PRO A 291 27.87 7.39 9.13
C PRO A 291 27.96 7.72 7.63
N THR A 292 29.16 7.68 7.04
CA THR A 292 29.36 7.93 5.60
C THR A 292 28.65 6.88 4.74
N LEU A 293 28.72 5.61 5.14
CA LEU A 293 28.05 4.52 4.45
C LEU A 293 26.52 4.62 4.61
N TRP A 294 26.06 4.95 5.81
CA TRP A 294 24.65 5.19 6.09
C TRP A 294 24.09 6.34 5.27
N GLN A 295 24.79 7.46 5.14
CA GLN A 295 24.36 8.61 4.34
C GLN A 295 24.09 8.23 2.88
N ARG A 296 24.82 7.25 2.33
CA ARG A 296 24.56 6.75 0.97
C ARG A 296 23.40 5.75 0.91
N ALA A 297 23.13 5.02 1.99
CA ALA A 297 22.09 4.00 2.07
C ALA A 297 20.72 4.54 2.52
N GLU A 298 20.70 5.63 3.29
CA GLU A 298 19.53 6.06 4.07
C GLU A 298 18.29 6.30 3.21
N ASN A 299 18.48 6.83 2.00
CA ASN A 299 17.38 7.11 1.07
C ASN A 299 16.62 5.85 0.65
N PHE A 300 17.26 4.67 0.64
CA PHE A 300 16.59 3.41 0.31
C PHE A 300 15.70 2.91 1.45
N PHE A 301 15.96 3.30 2.69
CA PHE A 301 15.29 2.78 3.89
C PHE A 301 14.36 3.80 4.56
N ILE A 302 14.70 5.09 4.50
CA ILE A 302 13.88 6.19 5.02
C ILE A 302 12.80 6.60 4.02
N ALA A 303 13.02 6.40 2.72
CA ALA A 303 12.00 6.73 1.75
C ALA A 303 10.74 5.91 1.98
N PHE A 304 9.65 6.59 2.36
CA PHE A 304 8.33 6.02 2.46
C PHE A 304 7.67 6.05 1.08
N PRO A 305 7.57 4.90 0.39
CA PRO A 305 7.01 4.90 -0.96
C PRO A 305 5.48 4.89 -0.96
N SER A 306 4.84 4.79 0.21
CA SER A 306 3.39 4.77 0.36
C SER A 306 2.90 5.94 1.23
N THR A 307 1.66 6.37 0.98
CA THR A 307 0.94 7.33 1.83
C THR A 307 0.40 6.72 3.11
N TYR A 308 0.69 5.44 3.40
CA TYR A 308 0.11 4.70 4.53
C TYR A 308 0.29 5.43 5.86
N MET A 309 1.52 5.84 6.19
CA MET A 309 1.81 6.56 7.44
C MET A 309 1.10 7.91 7.52
N VAL A 310 0.97 8.60 6.38
CA VAL A 310 0.25 9.87 6.26
C VAL A 310 -1.26 9.65 6.48
N GLU A 311 -1.84 8.62 5.86
CA GLU A 311 -3.25 8.26 6.02
C GLU A 311 -3.59 7.79 7.44
N CYS A 312 -2.68 7.05 8.09
CA CYS A 312 -2.78 6.73 9.51
C CYS A 312 -2.82 8.01 10.36
N GLY A 313 -1.96 8.99 10.04
CA GLY A 313 -1.92 10.29 10.70
C GLY A 313 -3.25 11.03 10.57
N PHE A 314 -3.74 11.21 9.35
CA PHE A 314 -5.04 11.85 9.11
C PHE A 314 -6.19 11.12 9.79
N SER A 315 -6.22 9.79 9.73
CA SER A 315 -7.26 9.00 10.39
C SER A 315 -7.25 9.25 11.90
N ARG A 316 -6.05 9.35 12.50
CA ARG A 316 -5.90 9.67 13.92
C ARG A 316 -6.35 11.09 14.24
N VAL A 317 -6.00 12.09 13.40
CA VAL A 317 -6.50 13.46 13.54
C VAL A 317 -8.03 13.46 13.58
N VAL A 318 -8.69 12.78 12.64
CA VAL A 318 -10.16 12.69 12.58
C VAL A 318 -10.74 12.03 13.84
N THR A 319 -10.11 10.99 14.36
CA THR A 319 -10.55 10.37 15.63
C THR A 319 -10.43 11.35 16.80
N LEU A 320 -9.30 12.06 16.90
CA LEU A 320 -9.04 13.00 17.98
C LEU A 320 -10.01 14.20 17.93
N THR A 321 -10.26 14.77 16.75
CA THR A 321 -11.18 15.91 16.60
C THR A 321 -12.65 15.56 16.87
N LYS A 322 -13.06 14.31 16.66
CA LYS A 322 -14.42 13.83 16.96
C LYS A 322 -14.66 13.54 18.43
N SER A 323 -13.62 13.31 19.22
CA SER A 323 -13.73 12.92 20.64
C SER A 323 -14.06 14.07 21.61
N GLY A 324 -14.51 15.24 21.12
CA GLY A 324 -14.94 16.38 21.94
C GLY A 324 -13.82 17.16 22.62
N ASN A 325 -12.65 16.55 22.83
CA ASN A 325 -11.47 17.26 23.28
C ASN A 325 -10.86 18.00 22.09
N ARG A 326 -11.04 19.32 22.02
CA ARG A 326 -10.28 20.23 21.13
C ARG A 326 -8.82 20.27 21.58
N ILE A 327 -8.12 19.15 21.44
CA ILE A 327 -6.72 19.02 21.81
C ILE A 327 -5.91 19.71 20.71
N ASP A 328 -4.91 20.49 21.08
CA ASP A 328 -3.92 21.01 20.13
C ASP A 328 -3.04 19.85 19.63
N ILE A 329 -3.53 19.19 18.58
CA ILE A 329 -2.97 17.98 17.98
C ILE A 329 -1.52 18.22 17.48
N ALA A 330 -1.19 19.45 17.11
CA ALA A 330 0.12 19.82 16.62
C ALA A 330 1.12 20.10 17.76
N ALA A 331 0.67 20.70 18.87
CA ALA A 331 1.56 21.08 19.97
C ALA A 331 1.89 19.92 20.94
N ARG A 332 1.00 18.94 21.14
CA ARG A 332 1.15 17.92 22.21
C ARG A 332 1.91 16.63 21.82
N SER A 333 2.51 16.57 20.63
CA SER A 333 3.21 15.36 20.14
C SER A 333 2.35 14.08 20.04
N ASP A 334 1.02 14.18 20.15
CA ASP A 334 0.09 13.02 20.11
C ASP A 334 0.15 12.26 18.78
N LEU A 335 0.28 12.99 17.67
CA LEU A 335 0.51 12.39 16.35
C LEU A 335 1.85 11.67 16.29
N ARG A 336 2.88 12.24 16.91
CA ARG A 336 4.22 11.65 16.94
C ARG A 336 4.23 10.33 17.71
N LEU A 337 3.54 10.26 18.85
CA LEU A 337 3.35 9.02 19.60
C LEU A 337 2.53 7.99 18.81
N SER A 338 1.41 8.41 18.19
CA SER A 338 0.55 7.50 17.42
C SER A 338 1.21 6.92 16.17
N LEU A 339 2.10 7.67 15.54
CA LEU A 339 2.77 7.31 14.28
C LEU A 339 4.15 6.67 14.49
N SER A 340 4.66 6.66 15.72
CA SER A 340 5.92 5.98 16.05
C SER A 340 5.66 4.71 16.85
N ASN A 341 6.74 3.99 17.16
CA ASN A 341 6.73 2.93 18.15
C ASN A 341 7.20 3.45 19.53
N MET A 342 7.27 4.77 19.71
CA MET A 342 7.67 5.37 20.98
C MET A 342 6.56 5.15 22.00
N GLY A 343 6.88 4.45 23.09
CA GLY A 343 6.01 4.36 24.25
C GLY A 343 6.13 5.61 25.11
N PRO A 344 5.04 6.07 25.75
CA PRO A 344 5.17 7.06 26.81
C PRO A 344 6.03 6.49 27.94
N ASN A 345 6.96 7.27 28.46
CA ASN A 345 7.71 6.88 29.66
C ASN A 345 6.80 7.06 30.89
N ILE A 346 5.99 6.04 31.17
CA ILE A 346 4.97 6.05 32.22
C ILE A 346 5.61 6.31 33.58
N ALA A 347 6.77 5.70 33.88
CA ALA A 347 7.48 5.90 35.14
C ALA A 347 7.80 7.39 35.38
N LYS A 348 8.38 8.05 34.37
CA LYS A 348 8.70 9.49 34.44
C LYS A 348 7.46 10.39 34.50
N LEU A 349 6.33 9.95 33.93
CA LEU A 349 5.06 10.67 34.01
C LEU A 349 4.43 10.55 35.40
N VAL A 350 4.49 9.36 35.99
CA VAL A 350 4.00 9.07 37.35
C VAL A 350 4.82 9.83 38.40
N GLU A 351 6.15 9.86 38.27
CA GLU A 351 7.02 10.66 39.16
C GLU A 351 6.73 12.15 39.14
N LYS A 352 6.28 12.68 37.99
CA LYS A 352 5.91 14.09 37.85
C LYS A 352 4.47 14.38 38.26
N HIS A 353 3.67 13.36 38.51
CA HIS A 353 2.28 13.56 38.90
C HIS A 353 2.21 13.79 40.41
N GLN A 354 2.00 15.06 40.82
CA GLN A 354 1.60 15.34 42.20
C GLN A 354 0.21 14.73 42.44
N THR A 355 0.12 13.83 43.41
CA THR A 355 -1.15 13.32 43.91
C THR A 355 -1.90 14.48 44.56
N GLN A 356 -3.07 14.85 44.02
CA GLN A 356 -3.99 15.69 44.76
C GLN A 356 -4.53 14.85 45.92
N ARG A 357 -4.02 15.09 47.13
CA ARG A 357 -4.65 14.58 48.34
C ARG A 357 -6.00 15.30 48.45
N SER A 358 -7.09 14.57 48.27
CA SER A 358 -8.41 15.05 48.67
C SER A 358 -8.36 15.33 50.16
N HIS A 359 -8.64 16.58 50.55
CA HIS A 359 -8.82 16.95 51.95
C HIS A 359 -10.03 16.17 52.49
N GLU A 360 -9.79 15.18 53.33
CA GLU A 360 -10.81 14.69 54.25
C GLU A 360 -11.07 15.82 55.25
N ALA A 361 -12.31 16.30 55.27
CA ALA A 361 -12.78 17.26 56.25
C ALA A 361 -12.94 16.54 57.59
N GLU A 362 -12.25 17.03 58.63
CA GLU A 362 -12.58 16.73 60.03
C GLU A 362 -13.87 17.44 60.45
#